data_AF-A0A378AMX3-F1
#
_entry.id   AF-A0A378AMX3-F1
#
_cell.length_a   1.000
_cell.length_b   1.000
_cell.length_c   1.000
_cell.angle_alpha   90.00
_cell.angle_beta   90.00
_cell.angle_gamma   90.00
#
_symmetry.space_group_name_H-M   'P 1'
#
loop_
_entity.id
_entity.type
_entity.pdbx_description
1 polymer ?
#
loop_
_entity_poly.entity_id
_entity_poly.type
_entity_poly.pdbx_seq_one_letter_code
_entity_poly.pdbx_strand_id
1 'polypeptide(L)'
;MAEAGASIITFHPEASEHVDRSLQLIKEHGCKAGLVFNPATPLSYLDYVMDKLDVILLMSVNPGFGGQSFIPQTLDKLREVRQRIDASGYDIRLESGWRRESQQYRRNRRGGCGYVCCRFGDLRSAGLQASH
;
A
#
# COMPACT_ATOMS: atom_id res chain seq x y z
N MET A 1 -7.38 14.70 -0.78
CA MET A 1 -7.14 13.50 0.07
C MET A 1 -6.54 13.85 1.45
N ALA A 2 -5.72 14.89 1.57
CA ALA A 2 -5.19 15.37 2.86
C ALA A 2 -6.27 15.90 3.85
N GLU A 3 -7.40 16.41 3.34
CA GLU A 3 -8.46 16.98 4.19
C GLU A 3 -9.33 15.94 4.92
N ALA A 4 -9.22 14.65 4.63
CA ALA A 4 -10.10 13.62 5.18
C ALA A 4 -9.51 12.83 6.38
N GLY A 5 -8.33 13.20 6.88
CA GLY A 5 -7.70 12.51 8.02
C GLY A 5 -7.20 11.09 7.71
N ALA A 6 -7.05 10.75 6.42
CA ALA A 6 -6.31 9.56 6.02
C ALA A 6 -4.81 9.81 6.22
N SER A 7 -4.22 9.17 7.24
CA SER A 7 -2.81 9.37 7.57
C SER A 7 -1.89 8.51 6.71
N ILE A 8 -2.43 7.49 6.03
CA ILE A 8 -1.69 6.49 5.28
C ILE A 8 -2.44 6.13 3.99
N ILE A 9 -1.76 6.23 2.85
CA ILE A 9 -2.27 5.83 1.53
C ILE A 9 -1.40 4.69 1.01
N THR A 10 -2.04 3.58 0.65
CA THR A 10 -1.37 2.43 0.04
C THR A 10 -1.99 2.12 -1.32
N PHE A 11 -1.19 1.61 -2.26
CA PHE A 11 -1.68 1.18 -3.56
C PHE A 11 -0.94 -0.06 -4.06
N HIS A 12 -1.53 -0.75 -5.02
CA HIS A 12 -0.89 -1.88 -5.69
C HIS A 12 0.17 -1.38 -6.68
N PRO A 13 1.42 -1.87 -6.64
CA PRO A 13 2.45 -1.40 -7.56
C PRO A 13 2.09 -1.69 -9.02
N GLU A 14 1.39 -2.79 -9.30
CA GLU A 14 0.87 -3.12 -10.63
C GLU A 14 -0.19 -2.13 -11.16
N ALA A 15 -0.75 -1.28 -10.31
CA ALA A 15 -1.73 -0.27 -10.73
C ALA A 15 -1.06 1.03 -11.21
N SER A 16 0.27 1.17 -11.14
CA SER A 16 1.00 2.37 -11.56
C SER A 16 2.18 2.04 -12.47
N GLU A 17 2.29 2.75 -13.58
CA GLU A 17 3.47 2.70 -14.46
C GLU A 17 4.70 3.38 -13.81
N HIS A 18 4.46 4.27 -12.84
CA HIS A 18 5.48 5.07 -12.16
C HIS A 18 5.26 5.01 -10.65
N VAL A 19 5.60 3.86 -10.06
CA VAL A 19 5.47 3.59 -8.60
C VAL A 19 6.17 4.68 -7.78
N ASP A 20 7.39 5.04 -8.15
CA ASP A 20 8.20 6.05 -7.47
C ASP A 20 7.51 7.42 -7.35
N ARG A 21 7.05 7.92 -8.50
CA ARG A 21 6.33 9.20 -8.60
C ARG A 21 5.04 9.19 -7.80
N SER A 22 4.36 8.05 -7.77
CA SER A 22 3.10 7.89 -7.03
C SER A 22 3.34 7.96 -5.52
N LEU A 23 4.42 7.35 -5.02
CA LEU A 23 4.82 7.42 -3.62
C LEU A 23 5.23 8.85 -3.21
N GLN A 24 5.99 9.54 -4.07
CA GLN A 24 6.37 10.94 -3.85
C GLN A 24 5.13 11.83 -3.74
N LEU A 25 4.20 11.70 -4.68
CA LEU A 25 2.96 12.49 -4.69
C LEU A 25 2.16 12.29 -3.41
N ILE A 26 2.07 11.06 -2.88
CA ILE A 26 1.40 10.78 -1.61
C ILE A 26 2.07 11.54 -0.45
N LYS A 27 3.41 11.51 -0.38
CA LYS A 27 4.17 12.19 0.68
C LYS A 27 4.10 13.71 0.58
N GLU A 28 4.12 14.27 -0.62
CA GLU A 28 3.96 15.73 -0.85
C GLU A 28 2.62 16.25 -0.31
N HIS A 29 1.60 15.39 -0.25
CA HIS A 29 0.29 15.71 0.32
C HIS A 29 0.21 15.48 1.84
N GLY A 30 1.35 15.24 2.51
CA GLY A 30 1.43 15.06 3.96
C GLY A 30 0.90 13.71 4.47
N CYS A 31 0.74 12.73 3.59
CA CYS A 31 0.32 11.37 3.94
C CYS A 31 1.51 10.42 4.01
N LYS A 32 1.43 9.39 4.85
CA LYS A 32 2.36 8.24 4.76
C LYS A 32 2.04 7.42 3.51
N ALA A 33 3.07 6.89 2.87
CA ALA A 33 2.96 6.15 1.62
C ALA A 33 3.26 4.65 1.83
N GLY A 34 2.58 3.79 1.09
CA GLY A 34 2.85 2.36 1.15
C GLY A 34 2.43 1.58 -0.07
N LEU A 35 2.87 0.33 -0.13
CA LEU A 35 2.55 -0.59 -1.21
C LEU A 35 1.80 -1.81 -0.70
N VAL A 36 0.84 -2.27 -1.51
CA VAL A 36 0.09 -3.50 -1.28
C VAL A 36 0.49 -4.55 -2.31
N PHE A 37 0.93 -5.72 -1.86
CA PHE A 37 1.31 -6.83 -2.74
C PHE A 37 0.27 -7.94 -2.67
N ASN A 38 -0.23 -8.35 -3.84
CA ASN A 38 -0.96 -9.60 -3.95
C ASN A 38 0.00 -10.80 -3.78
N PRO A 39 -0.51 -12.02 -3.50
CA PRO A 39 0.33 -13.22 -3.43
C PRO A 39 1.22 -13.41 -4.65
N ALA A 40 0.71 -13.10 -5.86
CA ALA A 40 1.44 -13.23 -7.11
C ALA A 40 2.35 -12.03 -7.46
N THR A 41 2.18 -10.87 -6.83
CA THR A 41 2.96 -9.66 -7.17
C THR A 41 4.41 -9.84 -6.73
N PRO A 42 5.42 -9.73 -7.61
CA PRO A 42 6.83 -9.91 -7.23
C PRO A 42 7.29 -8.84 -6.23
N LEU A 43 8.23 -9.18 -5.34
CA LEU A 43 8.78 -8.22 -4.37
C LEU A 43 9.83 -7.28 -4.96
N SER A 44 10.23 -7.49 -6.22
CA SER A 44 11.23 -6.65 -6.91
C SER A 44 10.83 -5.17 -7.03
N TYR A 45 9.54 -4.83 -6.89
CA TYR A 45 9.12 -3.43 -6.80
C TYR A 45 9.73 -2.70 -5.60
N LEU A 46 10.09 -3.41 -4.52
CA LEU A 46 10.68 -2.82 -3.33
C LEU A 46 12.11 -2.31 -3.58
N ASP A 47 12.87 -2.96 -4.47
CA ASP A 47 14.32 -2.77 -4.61
C ASP A 47 14.75 -1.31 -4.84
N TYR A 48 13.86 -0.47 -5.38
CA TYR A 48 14.14 0.92 -5.75
C TYR A 48 13.36 1.97 -4.97
N VAL A 49 12.48 1.57 -4.05
CA VAL A 49 11.54 2.50 -3.39
C VAL A 49 11.45 2.33 -1.87
N MET A 50 12.28 1.48 -1.26
CA MET A 50 12.26 1.24 0.20
C MET A 50 12.39 2.54 1.02
N ASP A 51 13.20 3.50 0.55
CA ASP A 51 13.40 4.82 1.17
C ASP A 51 12.13 5.69 1.20
N LYS A 52 11.15 5.36 0.36
CA LYS A 52 9.89 6.11 0.20
C LYS A 52 8.70 5.40 0.85
N LEU A 53 8.90 4.25 1.46
CA LEU A 53 7.82 3.49 2.07
C LEU A 53 7.73 3.76 3.57
N ASP A 54 6.51 3.94 4.05
CA ASP A 54 6.17 3.93 5.47
C ASP A 54 5.45 2.63 5.86
N VAL A 55 4.76 2.00 4.90
CA VAL A 55 3.98 0.76 5.09
C VAL A 55 4.14 -0.19 3.90
N ILE A 56 4.32 -1.48 4.20
CA ILE A 56 4.18 -2.57 3.23
C ILE A 56 3.09 -3.51 3.71
N LEU A 57 2.09 -3.76 2.85
CA LEU A 57 0.98 -4.65 3.13
C LEU A 57 1.04 -5.87 2.21
N LEU A 58 1.06 -7.07 2.81
CA LEU A 58 0.96 -8.33 2.08
C LEU A 58 -0.46 -8.90 2.19
N MET A 59 -1.06 -9.17 1.04
CA MET A 59 -2.36 -9.83 0.97
C MET A 59 -2.19 -11.34 1.17
N SER A 60 -2.95 -11.92 2.10
CA SER A 60 -2.93 -13.36 2.43
C SER A 60 -3.77 -14.24 1.50
N VAL A 61 -4.58 -13.62 0.64
CA VAL A 61 -5.39 -14.27 -0.39
C VAL A 61 -5.48 -13.43 -1.65
N ASN A 62 -5.71 -14.11 -2.78
CA ASN A 62 -6.02 -13.42 -4.02
C ASN A 62 -7.41 -12.78 -3.94
N PRO A 63 -7.59 -11.52 -4.39
CA PRO A 63 -8.91 -10.90 -4.53
C PRO A 63 -9.86 -11.74 -5.45
N GLY A 64 -11.19 -11.67 -5.28
CA GLY A 64 -12.20 -12.49 -5.97
C GLY A 64 -12.98 -13.57 -5.19
N PHE A 65 -12.40 -14.29 -4.22
CA PHE A 65 -13.02 -15.51 -3.66
C PHE A 65 -12.99 -15.61 -2.13
N GLY A 66 -14.10 -16.04 -1.53
CA GLY A 66 -14.20 -16.45 -0.12
C GLY A 66 -13.95 -17.96 0.02
N GLY A 67 -13.33 -18.39 1.12
CA GLY A 67 -13.07 -19.82 1.41
C GLY A 67 -11.72 -20.37 0.92
N GLN A 68 -10.82 -19.53 0.40
CA GLN A 68 -9.45 -19.98 0.08
C GLN A 68 -8.68 -20.27 1.36
N SER A 69 -8.05 -21.46 1.40
CA SER A 69 -7.12 -21.81 2.47
C SER A 69 -5.91 -20.89 2.43
N PHE A 70 -5.40 -20.58 3.62
CA PHE A 70 -4.17 -19.81 3.79
C PHE A 70 -3.06 -20.33 2.87
N ILE A 71 -2.42 -19.44 2.10
CA ILE A 71 -1.34 -19.79 1.18
C ILE A 71 -0.02 -19.77 1.97
N PRO A 72 0.64 -20.91 2.23
CA PRO A 72 1.87 -20.96 3.03
C PRO A 72 3.00 -20.14 2.42
N GLN A 73 3.06 -20.04 1.09
CA GLN A 73 4.05 -19.22 0.37
C GLN A 73 3.94 -17.73 0.72
N THR A 74 2.79 -17.27 1.23
CA THR A 74 2.65 -15.89 1.72
C THR A 74 3.44 -15.67 3.01
N LEU A 75 3.66 -16.71 3.84
CA LEU A 75 4.57 -16.61 5.00
C LEU A 75 6.00 -16.40 4.55
N ASP A 76 6.42 -17.07 3.47
CA ASP A 76 7.78 -16.93 2.95
C ASP A 76 8.00 -15.52 2.40
N LYS A 77 7.02 -14.97 1.67
CA LYS A 77 7.06 -13.54 1.26
C LYS A 77 7.07 -12.61 2.46
N LEU A 78 6.32 -12.91 3.52
CA LEU A 78 6.32 -12.09 4.73
C LEU A 78 7.69 -12.09 5.44
N ARG A 79 8.34 -13.25 5.50
CA ARG A 79 9.72 -13.37 6.00
C ARG A 79 10.71 -12.59 5.13
N GLU A 80 10.60 -12.73 3.81
CA GLU A 80 11.49 -12.04 2.88
C GLU A 80 11.34 -10.52 2.97
N VAL A 81 10.11 -10.01 3.03
CA VAL A 81 9.86 -8.57 3.24
C VAL A 81 10.42 -8.12 4.58
N ARG A 82 10.24 -8.90 5.65
CA ARG A 82 10.79 -8.53 6.95
C ARG A 82 12.32 -8.42 6.91
N GLN A 83 12.99 -9.39 6.29
CA GLN A 83 14.44 -9.37 6.11
C GLN A 83 14.91 -8.15 5.31
N ARG A 84 14.19 -7.79 4.23
CA ARG A 84 14.49 -6.59 3.43
C ARG A 84 14.34 -5.31 4.25
N ILE A 85 13.29 -5.18 5.06
CA ILE A 85 13.08 -4.04 5.96
C ILE A 85 14.25 -3.94 6.95
N ASP A 86 14.57 -5.03 7.64
CA ASP A 86 15.67 -5.09 8.61
C ASP A 86 17.02 -4.73 7.98
N ALA A 87 17.31 -5.25 6.79
CA ALA A 87 18.55 -4.98 6.06
C ALA A 87 18.64 -3.54 5.54
N SER A 88 17.51 -2.90 5.25
CA SER A 88 17.46 -1.53 4.72
C SER A 88 17.69 -0.45 5.78
N GLY A 89 17.43 -0.74 7.05
CA GLY A 89 17.51 0.24 8.14
C GLY A 89 16.38 1.28 8.16
N TYR A 90 15.39 1.18 7.26
CA TYR A 90 14.23 2.07 7.26
C TYR A 90 13.16 1.61 8.25
N ASP A 91 12.49 2.58 8.90
CA ASP A 91 11.34 2.31 9.78
C ASP A 91 10.07 2.09 8.93
N ILE A 92 9.93 0.88 8.40
CA ILE A 92 8.80 0.47 7.57
C ILE A 92 7.90 -0.49 8.34
N ARG A 93 6.62 -0.14 8.44
CA ARG A 93 5.62 -1.00 9.06
C ARG A 93 5.22 -2.12 8.10
N LEU A 94 5.38 -3.37 8.52
CA LEU A 94 4.92 -4.55 7.80
C LEU A 94 3.54 -5.00 8.30
N GLU A 95 2.56 -5.11 7.40
CA GLU A 95 1.22 -5.59 7.71
C GLU A 95 0.84 -6.83 6.87
N SER A 96 0.11 -7.76 7.47
CA SER A 96 -0.53 -8.88 6.77
C SER A 96 -2.04 -8.72 6.82
N GLY A 97 -2.70 -8.64 5.66
CA GLY A 97 -4.14 -8.42 5.55
C GLY A 97 -4.91 -9.60 4.95
N TRP A 98 -6.14 -9.82 5.43
CA TRP A 98 -7.17 -10.60 4.73
C TRP A 98 -8.19 -9.63 4.12
N ARG A 99 -8.69 -9.96 2.93
CA ARG A 99 -9.66 -9.19 2.13
C ARG A 99 -10.63 -8.36 2.98
N ARG A 100 -10.47 -7.04 2.95
CA ARG A 100 -11.60 -6.11 2.84
C ARG A 100 -11.35 -5.24 1.62
N GLU A 101 -11.90 -5.68 0.50
CA GLU A 101 -11.80 -5.12 -0.85
C GLU A 101 -12.40 -3.71 -1.00
N SER A 102 -12.78 -3.06 0.10
CA SER A 102 -13.41 -1.75 0.09
C SER A 102 -13.13 -0.99 1.38
N GLN A 103 -11.88 -0.53 1.55
CA GLN A 103 -11.66 0.77 2.21
C GLN A 103 -11.72 1.86 1.13
N GLN A 104 -12.87 1.92 0.46
CA GLN A 104 -13.26 3.08 -0.30
C GLN A 104 -13.53 4.20 0.68
N TYR A 105 -12.89 5.34 0.48
CA TYR A 105 -13.04 6.61 1.19
C TYR A 105 -14.15 6.60 2.26
N ARG A 106 -13.86 6.09 3.46
CA ARG A 106 -14.71 6.37 4.61
C ARG A 106 -14.26 7.72 5.14
N ARG A 107 -15.02 8.75 4.78
CA ARG A 107 -14.99 10.06 5.43
C ARG A 107 -15.16 9.82 6.93
N ASN A 108 -14.07 9.81 7.69
CA ASN A 108 -14.17 9.63 9.12
C ASN A 108 -14.69 10.95 9.70
N ARG A 109 -15.99 11.02 10.01
CA ARG A 109 -16.62 12.20 10.64
C ARG A 109 -16.09 12.49 12.06
N ARG A 110 -15.20 11.65 12.57
CA ARG A 110 -14.54 11.80 13.88
C ARG A 110 -13.04 11.62 13.62
N GLY A 111 -12.24 12.67 13.79
CA GLY A 111 -10.82 12.75 13.39
C GLY A 111 -9.96 11.59 13.90
N GLY A 112 -9.95 10.48 13.17
CA GLY A 112 -9.19 9.27 13.47
C GLY A 112 -8.51 8.73 12.23
N CYS A 113 -7.22 8.42 12.39
CA CYS A 113 -6.28 7.84 11.43
C CYS A 113 -6.95 6.82 10.48
N GLY A 114 -7.17 7.22 9.22
CA GLY A 114 -7.72 6.36 8.18
C GLY A 114 -6.64 5.71 7.31
N TYR A 115 -6.82 4.44 6.97
CA TYR A 115 -6.06 3.73 5.93
C TYR A 115 -6.87 3.73 4.64
N VAL A 116 -6.28 4.18 3.53
CA VAL A 116 -6.93 4.13 2.22
C VAL A 116 -6.07 3.29 1.28
N CYS A 117 -6.63 2.16 0.85
CA CYS A 117 -6.07 1.37 -0.24
C CYS A 117 -6.72 1.82 -1.55
N CYS A 118 -6.05 2.67 -2.32
CA CYS A 118 -6.56 3.19 -3.59
C CYS A 118 -6.12 2.31 -4.76
N ARG A 119 -6.99 2.14 -5.77
CA ARG A 119 -6.49 1.86 -7.14
C ARG A 119 -6.00 3.18 -7.72
N PHE A 120 -5.00 3.17 -8.60
CA PHE A 120 -4.42 4.40 -9.16
C PHE A 120 -5.46 5.31 -9.86
N GLY A 121 -6.51 4.74 -10.47
CA GLY A 121 -7.64 5.51 -11.01
C GLY A 121 -8.42 6.32 -9.96
N ASP A 122 -8.42 5.87 -8.70
CA ASP A 122 -9.05 6.58 -7.58
C ASP A 122 -8.19 7.76 -7.10
N LEU A 123 -6.87 7.75 -7.36
CA LEU A 123 -5.98 8.88 -7.04
C LEU A 123 -6.30 10.09 -7.94
N ARG A 124 -6.58 9.85 -9.23
CA ARG A 124 -7.00 10.89 -10.19
C ARG A 124 -8.34 11.51 -9.80
N SER A 125 -9.30 10.66 -9.42
CA SER A 125 -10.64 11.06 -8.94
C SER A 125 -10.61 11.86 -7.63
N ALA A 126 -9.47 11.85 -6.93
CA ALA A 126 -9.31 12.47 -5.62
C ALA A 126 -8.39 13.70 -5.59
N GLY A 127 -8.10 14.27 -6.77
CA GLY A 127 -7.41 15.54 -6.92
C GLY A 127 -5.88 15.47 -6.81
N LEU A 128 -5.29 14.27 -6.80
CA LEU A 128 -3.83 14.06 -6.83
C LEU A 128 -3.36 14.04 -8.29
N GLN A 129 -3.24 15.21 -8.93
CA GLN A 129 -2.59 15.34 -10.23
C GLN A 129 -1.19 15.92 -10.06
N ALA A 130 -0.18 15.25 -10.62
CA ALA A 130 1.09 15.90 -10.90
C ALA A 130 0.85 16.94 -12.01
N SER A 131 1.20 18.19 -11.76
CA SER A 131 1.26 19.23 -12.78
C SER A 131 2.26 18.81 -13.86
N HIS A 132 1.89 19.02 -15.13
CA HIS A 132 2.74 18.78 -16.29
C HIS A 132 4.06 19.55 -16.22
#